data_AF-G5JE43-F1
#
_entry.id   AF-G5JE43-F1
#
_cell.length_a   1.000
_cell.length_b   1.000
_cell.length_c   1.000
_cell.angle_alpha   90.00
_cell.angle_beta   90.00
_cell.angle_gamma   90.00
#
_symmetry.space_group_name_H-M   'P 1'
#
loop_
_entity.id
_entity.type
_entity.pdbx_description
1 polymer ?
#
loop_
_entity_poly.entity_id
_entity_poly.type
_entity_poly.pdbx_seq_one_letter_code
_entity_poly.pdbx_strand_id
1 'polypeptide(L)'
;MDSDSKRLYQLNFELDRWSNRNRGIVEKIEERYSPRGRFNTWRNSPEGQAWKKKQYIKQEGACAICGGDLTLKSAQIDHIKPLSLYPELAITLSNLQLVHPHCNQEKSNHE
;
A
#
# COMPACT_ATOMS: atom_id res chain seq x y z
N MET A 1 -22.74 33.01 -28.95
CA MET A 1 -22.74 31.56 -28.63
C MET A 1 -23.99 30.95 -29.20
N ASP A 2 -23.83 30.00 -30.13
CA ASP A 2 -24.92 29.18 -30.64
C ASP A 2 -25.52 28.26 -29.56
N SER A 3 -26.65 27.64 -29.86
CA SER A 3 -27.40 26.79 -28.95
C SER A 3 -26.60 25.58 -28.45
N ASP A 4 -25.76 25.00 -29.31
CA ASP A 4 -24.97 23.82 -28.98
C ASP A 4 -23.81 24.19 -28.06
N SER A 5 -23.17 25.32 -28.30
CA SER A 5 -22.17 25.90 -27.39
C SER A 5 -22.71 26.13 -25.98
N LYS A 6 -23.96 26.60 -25.85
CA LYS A 6 -24.60 26.78 -24.53
C LYS A 6 -24.87 25.45 -23.84
N ARG A 7 -25.35 24.45 -24.60
CA ARG A 7 -25.60 23.11 -24.07
C ARG A 7 -24.32 22.43 -23.60
N LEU A 8 -23.24 22.53 -24.37
CA LEU A 8 -21.93 21.99 -24.00
C LEU A 8 -21.39 22.65 -22.72
N TYR A 9 -21.51 23.97 -22.60
CA TYR A 9 -21.10 24.69 -21.39
C TYR A 9 -21.88 24.22 -20.15
N GLN A 10 -23.20 24.10 -20.27
CA GLN A 10 -24.07 23.63 -19.19
C GLN A 10 -23.68 22.20 -18.76
N LEU A 11 -23.41 21.32 -19.72
CA LEU A 11 -22.99 19.94 -19.46
C LEU A 11 -21.66 19.88 -18.70
N ASN A 12 -20.67 20.67 -19.14
CA ASN A 12 -19.37 20.76 -18.47
C ASN A 12 -19.52 21.25 -17.03
N PHE A 13 -20.35 22.27 -16.81
CA PHE A 13 -20.62 22.79 -15.46
C PHE A 13 -21.26 21.74 -14.55
N GLU A 14 -22.19 20.93 -15.08
CA GLU A 14 -22.82 19.84 -14.32
C GLU A 14 -21.85 18.70 -14.02
N LEU A 15 -20.98 18.35 -14.99
CA LEU A 15 -19.89 17.39 -14.81
C LEU A 15 -18.92 17.85 -13.72
N ASP A 16 -18.50 19.11 -13.73
CA ASP A 16 -17.61 19.68 -12.71
C ASP A 16 -18.24 19.65 -11.32
N ARG A 17 -19.52 20.03 -11.20
CA ARG A 17 -20.25 19.92 -9.92
C ARG A 17 -20.37 18.48 -9.44
N TRP A 18 -20.59 17.52 -10.34
CA TRP A 18 -20.62 16.11 -9.98
C TRP A 18 -19.23 15.62 -9.53
N SER A 19 -18.17 15.96 -10.28
CA SER A 19 -16.80 15.60 -9.93
C SER A 19 -16.39 16.17 -8.57
N ASN A 20 -16.71 17.44 -8.31
CA ASN A 20 -16.40 18.10 -7.04
C ASN A 20 -17.13 17.47 -5.85
N ARG A 21 -18.41 17.09 -6.02
CA ARG A 21 -19.18 16.40 -4.96
C ARG A 21 -18.64 15.01 -4.66
N ASN A 22 -18.15 14.30 -5.68
CA ASN A 22 -17.69 12.92 -5.54
C ASN A 22 -16.18 12.78 -5.30
N ARG A 23 -15.42 13.89 -5.35
CA ARG A 23 -13.96 13.89 -5.23
C ARG A 23 -13.46 13.05 -4.06
N GLY A 24 -13.98 13.29 -2.86
CA GLY A 24 -13.55 12.55 -1.66
C GLY A 24 -13.94 11.06 -1.66
N ILE A 25 -14.96 10.65 -2.42
CA ILE A 25 -15.29 9.23 -2.61
C ILE A 25 -14.26 8.59 -3.55
N VAL A 26 -13.95 9.26 -4.66
CA VAL A 26 -12.95 8.81 -5.63
C VAL A 26 -11.58 8.68 -4.95
N GLU A 27 -11.13 9.69 -4.21
CA GLU A 27 -9.86 9.67 -3.47
C GLU A 27 -9.76 8.47 -2.52
N LYS A 28 -10.84 8.15 -1.78
CA LYS A 28 -10.88 6.97 -0.89
C LYS A 28 -10.83 5.64 -1.65
N ILE A 29 -11.49 5.57 -2.81
CA ILE A 29 -11.45 4.38 -3.67
C ILE A 29 -10.03 4.20 -4.20
N GLU A 30 -9.44 5.25 -4.75
CA GLU A 30 -8.07 5.26 -5.25
C GLU A 30 -7.07 4.87 -4.16
N GLU A 31 -7.17 5.45 -2.96
CA GLU A 31 -6.32 5.09 -1.83
C GLU A 31 -6.47 3.60 -1.47
N ARG A 32 -7.70 3.09 -1.38
CA ARG A 32 -7.97 1.68 -1.04
C ARG A 32 -7.40 0.71 -2.07
N TYR A 33 -7.53 1.02 -3.36
CA TYR A 33 -7.03 0.18 -4.45
C TYR A 33 -5.59 0.48 -4.86
N SER A 34 -4.97 1.51 -4.29
CA SER A 34 -3.54 1.79 -4.45
C SER A 34 -2.70 0.59 -3.99
N PRO A 35 -1.47 0.41 -4.51
CA PRO A 35 -0.56 -0.64 -4.06
C PRO A 35 -0.38 -0.67 -2.54
N ARG A 36 -0.24 0.51 -1.92
CA ARG A 36 -0.14 0.66 -0.45
C ARG A 36 -1.44 0.30 0.25
N GLY A 37 -2.59 0.73 -0.26
CA GLY A 37 -3.90 0.40 0.29
C GLY A 37 -4.20 -1.10 0.23
N ARG A 38 -3.87 -1.75 -0.89
CA ARG A 38 -3.96 -3.20 -1.06
C ARG A 38 -3.06 -3.95 -0.07
N PHE A 39 -1.79 -3.54 0.04
CA PHE A 39 -0.87 -4.11 1.02
C PHE A 39 -1.37 -3.91 2.45
N ASN A 40 -1.82 -2.71 2.83
CA ASN A 40 -2.33 -2.43 4.18
C ASN A 40 -3.57 -3.27 4.51
N THR A 41 -4.47 -3.41 3.54
CA THR A 41 -5.66 -4.26 3.64
C THR A 41 -5.26 -5.72 3.89
N TRP A 42 -4.36 -6.26 3.08
CA TRP A 42 -3.87 -7.63 3.24
C TRP A 42 -3.09 -7.82 4.56
N ARG A 43 -2.20 -6.90 4.90
CA ARG A 43 -1.38 -6.94 6.13
C ARG A 43 -2.25 -7.03 7.39
N ASN A 44 -3.38 -6.32 7.40
CA ASN A 44 -4.33 -6.32 8.52
C ASN A 44 -5.33 -7.48 8.47
N SER A 45 -5.38 -8.26 7.39
CA SER A 45 -6.29 -9.40 7.28
C SER A 45 -5.80 -10.59 8.12
N PRO A 46 -6.68 -11.56 8.45
CA PRO A 46 -6.27 -12.80 9.11
C PRO A 46 -5.18 -13.55 8.35
N GLU A 47 -5.21 -13.51 7.02
CA GLU A 47 -4.21 -14.13 6.16
C GLU A 47 -2.84 -13.47 6.32
N GLY A 48 -2.76 -12.14 6.26
CA GLY A 48 -1.49 -11.42 6.46
C GLY A 48 -0.92 -11.62 7.86
N GLN A 49 -1.78 -11.67 8.88
CA GLN A 49 -1.35 -11.97 10.25
C GLN A 49 -0.87 -13.43 10.42
N ALA A 50 -1.51 -14.39 9.75
CA ALA A 50 -1.05 -15.78 9.73
C ALA A 50 0.28 -15.91 8.98
N TRP A 51 0.44 -15.20 7.86
CA TRP A 51 1.70 -15.14 7.12
C TRP A 51 2.82 -14.59 8.00
N LYS A 52 2.59 -13.47 8.72
CA LYS A 52 3.58 -12.88 9.64
C LYS A 52 4.09 -13.90 10.67
N LYS A 53 3.18 -14.69 11.27
CA LYS A 53 3.55 -15.75 12.23
C LYS A 53 4.41 -16.83 11.58
N LYS A 54 4.03 -17.31 10.40
CA LYS A 54 4.79 -18.33 9.65
C LYS A 54 6.17 -17.81 9.25
N GLN A 55 6.23 -16.57 8.76
CA GLN A 55 7.48 -15.94 8.34
C GLN A 55 8.42 -15.72 9.53
N TYR A 56 7.90 -15.35 10.71
CA TYR A 56 8.69 -15.24 11.92
C TYR A 56 9.36 -16.57 12.30
N ILE A 57 8.63 -17.68 12.23
CA ILE A 57 9.20 -19.01 12.47
C ILE A 57 10.23 -19.36 11.40
N LYS A 58 9.95 -19.09 10.12
CA LYS A 58 10.87 -19.35 9.00
C LYS A 58 12.16 -18.54 9.09
N GLN A 59 12.09 -17.32 9.62
CA GLN A 59 13.25 -16.47 9.88
C GLN A 59 13.91 -16.76 11.23
N GLU A 60 13.47 -17.79 11.96
CA GLU A 60 14.01 -18.16 13.27
C GLU A 60 13.96 -17.01 14.28
N GLY A 61 12.96 -16.13 14.13
CA GLY A 61 12.84 -14.94 14.95
C GLY A 61 13.91 -13.87 14.68
N ALA A 62 14.67 -13.94 13.59
CA ALA A 62 15.70 -12.95 13.25
C ALA A 62 15.23 -11.93 12.20
N CYS A 63 15.78 -10.72 12.26
CA CYS A 63 15.59 -9.66 11.29
C CYS A 63 16.28 -9.99 9.97
N ALA A 64 15.56 -9.88 8.86
CA ALA A 64 16.10 -10.20 7.54
C ALA A 64 17.20 -9.24 7.06
N ILE A 65 17.29 -8.03 7.63
CA ILE A 65 18.29 -7.02 7.25
C ILE A 65 19.56 -7.17 8.09
N CYS A 66 19.44 -7.16 9.42
CA CYS A 66 20.60 -7.12 10.33
C CYS A 66 20.92 -8.45 11.03
N GLY A 67 20.05 -9.45 10.90
CA GLY A 67 20.19 -10.75 11.58
C GLY A 67 19.88 -10.74 13.08
N GLY A 68 19.62 -9.59 13.69
CA GLY A 68 19.32 -9.49 15.12
C GLY A 68 17.94 -10.02 15.51
N ASP A 69 17.76 -10.38 16.78
CA ASP A 69 16.52 -10.95 17.29
C ASP A 69 15.32 -10.01 17.16
N LEU A 70 14.21 -10.56 16.71
CA LEU A 70 12.89 -9.94 16.66
C LEU A 70 11.99 -10.57 17.72
N THR A 71 11.04 -9.77 18.20
CA THR A 71 9.81 -10.34 18.75
C THR A 71 8.73 -10.30 17.66
N LEU A 72 7.85 -11.29 17.64
CA LEU A 72 6.73 -11.32 16.69
C LEU A 72 5.86 -10.03 16.78
N LYS A 73 5.75 -9.46 17.98
CA LYS A 73 4.99 -8.23 18.24
C LYS A 73 5.67 -7.01 17.60
N SER A 74 6.99 -6.88 17.73
CA SER A 74 7.75 -5.73 17.23
C SER A 74 8.12 -5.82 15.74
N ALA A 75 8.16 -7.03 15.18
CA ALA A 75 8.51 -7.24 13.78
C ALA A 75 7.56 -6.49 12.83
N GLN A 76 8.11 -5.82 11.82
CA GLN A 76 7.34 -5.23 10.72
C GLN A 76 7.47 -6.07 9.46
N ILE A 77 6.44 -6.04 8.61
CA ILE A 77 6.52 -6.62 7.27
C ILE A 77 7.09 -5.54 6.35
N ASP A 78 8.24 -5.82 5.76
CA ASP A 78 8.95 -4.98 4.80
C ASP A 78 8.94 -5.61 3.40
N HIS A 79 9.02 -4.75 2.39
CA HIS A 79 9.18 -5.14 0.99
C HIS A 79 10.67 -5.16 0.63
N ILE A 80 11.18 -6.32 0.19
CA ILE A 80 12.56 -6.48 -0.29
C ILE A 80 12.81 -5.48 -1.43
N LYS A 81 12.00 -5.56 -2.50
CA LYS A 81 11.92 -4.52 -3.52
C LYS A 81 10.93 -3.43 -3.11
N PRO A 82 11.34 -2.14 -3.04
CA PRO A 82 10.49 -1.06 -2.54
C PRO A 82 9.15 -0.95 -3.27
N LEU A 83 8.06 -0.80 -2.51
CA LEU A 83 6.71 -0.69 -3.07
C LEU A 83 6.53 0.50 -4.03
N SER A 84 7.27 1.59 -3.82
CA SER A 84 7.22 2.79 -4.66
C SER A 84 7.77 2.55 -6.06
N LEU A 85 8.73 1.63 -6.20
CA LEU A 85 9.38 1.30 -7.47
C LEU A 85 8.76 0.07 -8.13
N TYR A 86 8.23 -0.86 -7.33
CA TYR A 86 7.68 -2.14 -7.76
C TYR A 86 6.25 -2.37 -7.23
N PRO A 87 5.27 -1.53 -7.62
CA PRO A 87 3.90 -1.59 -7.12
C PRO A 87 3.18 -2.91 -7.42
N GLU A 88 3.58 -3.61 -8.49
CA GLU A 88 3.06 -4.92 -8.87
C GLU A 88 3.41 -6.02 -7.86
N LEU A 89 4.45 -5.82 -7.05
CA LEU A 89 4.91 -6.78 -6.03
C LEU A 89 4.29 -6.53 -4.65
N ALA A 90 3.28 -5.67 -4.53
CA ALA A 90 2.73 -5.20 -3.26
C ALA A 90 2.32 -6.30 -2.27
N ILE A 91 1.82 -7.43 -2.80
CA ILE A 91 1.36 -8.60 -2.01
C ILE A 91 2.07 -9.89 -2.43
N THR A 92 3.15 -9.79 -3.21
CA THR A 92 3.96 -10.94 -3.62
C THR A 92 4.74 -11.43 -2.41
N LEU A 93 4.34 -12.56 -1.82
CA LEU A 93 4.88 -13.04 -0.54
C LEU A 93 6.40 -13.27 -0.56
N SER A 94 6.98 -13.64 -1.71
CA SER A 94 8.43 -13.79 -1.88
C SER A 94 9.19 -12.47 -1.88
N ASN A 95 8.49 -11.34 -2.04
CA ASN A 95 9.04 -9.99 -1.92
C ASN A 95 8.86 -9.41 -0.50
N LEU A 96 8.35 -10.19 0.45
CA LEU A 96 8.08 -9.73 1.82
C LEU A 96 9.02 -10.40 2.82
N GLN A 97 9.44 -9.63 3.83
CA GLN A 97 10.32 -10.08 4.90
C GLN A 97 9.95 -9.44 6.24
N LEU A 98 10.42 -10.01 7.35
CA LEU A 98 10.28 -9.41 8.68
C LEU A 98 11.55 -8.70 9.12
N VAL A 99 11.38 -7.49 9.63
CA VAL A 99 12.49 -6.61 10.03
C VAL A 99 12.16 -5.83 11.30
N HIS A 100 13.19 -5.24 11.91
CA HIS A 100 12.99 -4.23 12.97
C HIS A 100 12.38 -2.96 12.38
N PRO A 101 11.59 -2.19 13.17
CA PRO A 101 11.11 -0.88 12.74
C PRO A 101 12.22 0.08 12.29
N HIS A 102 13.36 0.10 12.98
CA HIS A 102 14.48 0.98 12.59
C HIS A 102 15.16 0.49 11.30
N CYS A 103 15.41 -0.82 11.13
CA CYS A 103 16.02 -1.35 9.91
C CYS A 103 15.15 -1.05 8.68
N ASN A 104 13.82 -1.16 8.82
CA ASN A 104 12.87 -0.79 7.77
C ASN A 104 12.99 0.69 7.37
N GLN A 105 13.10 1.56 8.37
CA GLN A 105 13.24 3.00 8.15
C GLN A 105 14.57 3.36 7.49
N GLU A 106 15.66 2.71 7.90
CA GLU A 106 17.01 2.93 7.37
C GLU A 106 17.17 2.41 5.94
N LYS A 107 16.51 1.30 5.58
CA LYS A 107 16.51 0.74 4.21
C LYS A 107 16.01 1.75 3.16
N SER A 108 14.92 2.47 3.46
CA SER A 108 14.31 3.45 2.55
C SER A 108 14.12 2.88 1.12
N ASN A 109 14.11 3.73 0.08
CA ASN A 109 13.99 3.31 -1.33
C ASN A 109 15.37 3.14 -2.01
N HIS A 110 16.44 2.85 -1.27
CA HIS A 110 17.80 2.85 -1.81
C HIS A 110 18.26 1.53 -2.45
N GLU A 111 17.36 0.55 -2.59
CA GLU A 111 17.65 -0.79 -3.13
C GLU A 111 16.75 -1.17 -4.32
#